data_AF-A0A937XGE7-F1
#
_entry.id   AF-A0A937XGE7-F1
#
_cell.length_a   1.000
_cell.length_b   1.000
_cell.length_c   1.000
_cell.angle_alpha   90.00
_cell.angle_beta   90.00
_cell.angle_gamma   90.00
#
_symmetry.space_group_name_H-M   'P 1'
#
loop_
_entity.id
_entity.type
_entity.pdbx_description
1 polymer ?
#
loop_
_entity_poly.entity_id
_entity_poly.type
_entity_poly.pdbx_seq_one_letter_code
_entity_poly.pdbx_strand_id
1 'polypeptide(L)'
;MAKKNIEGIWDDVRVWLTDATKTALKEAEDLTRRGRLKMDLVRLSRELEKKMADLGVKVYGRCSRTPDAPIIVDDELRGLMRDIARIQADVEKSQQEYEAEKRV
;
A
#
# COMPACT_ATOMS: atom_id res chain seq x y z
N MET A 1 8.67 5.62 -21.20
CA MET A 1 7.74 5.11 -20.16
C MET A 1 8.58 4.72 -18.96
N ALA A 2 8.70 5.64 -18.01
CA ALA A 2 9.67 5.53 -16.91
C ALA A 2 9.22 4.44 -15.93
N LYS A 3 10.15 3.56 -15.54
CA LYS A 3 10.00 2.68 -14.39
C LYS A 3 9.66 3.58 -13.18
N LYS A 4 8.39 3.63 -12.78
CA LYS A 4 8.00 4.21 -11.48
C LYS A 4 8.75 3.38 -10.44
N ASN A 5 9.74 3.98 -9.78
CA ASN A 5 10.44 3.33 -8.67
C ASN A 5 9.40 2.94 -7.62
N ILE A 6 9.52 1.73 -7.08
CA ILE A 6 8.64 1.19 -6.02
C ILE A 6 8.57 2.16 -4.83
N GLU A 7 9.66 2.88 -4.56
CA GLU A 7 9.76 3.95 -3.57
C GLU A 7 8.76 5.09 -3.84
N GLY A 8 8.59 5.51 -5.09
CA GLY A 8 7.66 6.57 -5.45
C GLY A 8 6.20 6.17 -5.31
N ILE A 9 5.85 4.91 -5.62
CA ILE A 9 4.49 4.39 -5.40
C ILE A 9 4.17 4.35 -3.91
N TRP A 10 5.13 3.91 -3.09
CA TRP A 10 4.96 3.86 -1.64
C TRP A 10 4.79 5.25 -1.03
N ASP A 11 5.62 6.22 -1.43
CA ASP A 11 5.49 7.60 -0.95
C ASP A 11 4.18 8.24 -1.41
N ASP A 12 3.77 8.03 -2.67
CA ASP A 12 2.47 8.49 -3.18
C ASP A 12 1.31 7.90 -2.36
N VAL A 13 1.34 6.59 -2.06
CA VAL A 13 0.33 5.92 -1.24
C VAL A 13 0.34 6.46 0.19
N ARG A 14 1.51 6.67 0.79
CA ARG A 14 1.64 7.17 2.16
C ARG A 14 1.20 8.62 2.32
N VAL A 15 1.55 9.48 1.37
CA VAL A 15 1.12 10.88 1.32
C VAL A 15 -0.40 10.95 1.15
N TRP A 16 -0.92 10.22 0.15
CA TRP A 16 -2.36 10.15 -0.08
C TRP A 16 -3.10 9.63 1.15
N LEU A 17 -2.55 8.63 1.86
CA LEU A 17 -3.15 8.11 3.08
C LEU A 17 -3.16 9.15 4.21
N THR A 18 -2.04 9.85 4.41
CA THR A 18 -1.93 10.87 5.47
C THR A 18 -2.95 11.99 5.26
N ASP A 19 -3.16 12.39 4.00
CA ASP A 19 -4.14 13.41 3.64
C ASP A 19 -5.58 12.88 3.68
N ALA A 20 -5.83 11.67 3.15
CA ALA A 20 -7.14 11.04 3.17
C ALA A 20 -7.63 10.74 4.59
N THR A 21 -6.74 10.32 5.50
CA THR A 21 -7.08 10.03 6.90
C THR A 21 -7.43 11.31 7.66
N LYS A 22 -6.75 12.43 7.37
CA LYS A 22 -7.09 13.75 7.94
C LYS A 22 -8.45 14.27 7.45
N THR A 23 -8.82 13.97 6.21
CA THR A 23 -10.09 14.44 5.63
C THR A 23 -11.27 13.49 5.91
N ALA A 24 -11.04 12.18 6.02
CA ALA A 24 -12.08 11.17 6.26
C ALA A 24 -12.75 11.28 7.63
N LEU A 25 -12.05 11.78 8.65
CA LEU A 25 -12.61 12.03 9.98
C LEU A 25 -13.64 13.19 10.00
N LYS A 26 -13.64 14.06 8.98
CA LYS A 26 -14.58 15.19 8.88
C LYS A 26 -15.77 14.93 7.95
N GLU A 27 -15.70 13.97 7.04
CA GLU A 27 -16.72 13.73 5.99
C GLU A 27 -17.35 12.34 6.05
N ALA A 28 -17.37 11.71 7.23
CA ALA A 28 -18.02 10.40 7.43
C ALA A 28 -19.56 10.44 7.25
N GLU A 29 -20.14 11.62 7.02
CA GLU A 29 -21.59 11.80 6.86
C GLU A 29 -22.13 11.35 5.51
N ASP A 30 -21.31 11.22 4.46
CA ASP A 30 -21.82 10.83 3.14
C ASP A 30 -21.61 9.33 2.89
N LEU A 31 -22.64 8.54 3.22
CA LEU A 31 -22.81 7.10 2.88
C LEU A 31 -22.98 6.90 1.35
N THR A 32 -22.10 7.50 0.56
CA THR A 32 -22.08 7.47 -0.91
C THR A 32 -20.97 6.56 -1.42
N ARG A 33 -20.91 6.34 -2.75
CA ARG A 33 -19.84 5.59 -3.41
C ARG A 33 -18.44 6.09 -3.03
N ARG A 34 -18.29 7.41 -2.83
CA ARG A 34 -17.04 8.05 -2.36
C ARG A 34 -16.66 7.63 -0.95
N GLY A 35 -17.64 7.55 -0.04
CA GLY A 35 -17.42 7.07 1.33
C GLY A 35 -16.91 5.62 1.35
N ARG A 36 -17.52 4.74 0.55
CA ARG A 36 -17.06 3.34 0.41
C ARG A 36 -15.64 3.26 -0.16
N LEU A 37 -15.34 3.99 -1.23
CA LEU A 37 -14.00 4.01 -1.84
C LEU A 37 -12.92 4.51 -0.86
N LYS A 38 -13.22 5.54 -0.04
CA LYS A 38 -12.31 6.00 1.03
C LYS A 38 -12.05 4.89 2.06
N MET A 39 -13.09 4.20 2.52
CA MET A 39 -12.93 3.11 3.50
C MET A 39 -12.12 1.94 2.91
N ASP A 40 -12.36 1.57 1.66
CA ASP A 40 -11.60 0.54 0.97
C ASP A 40 -10.13 0.92 0.83
N LEU A 41 -9.84 2.17 0.49
CA LEU A 41 -8.47 2.68 0.41
C LEU A 41 -7.75 2.64 1.77
N VAL A 42 -8.43 3.03 2.85
CA VAL A 42 -7.89 2.92 4.22
C VAL A 42 -7.60 1.46 4.58
N ARG A 43 -8.52 0.54 4.25
CA ARG A 43 -8.35 -0.89 4.49
C ARG A 43 -7.15 -1.46 3.72
N LEU A 44 -7.09 -1.21 2.40
CA LEU A 44 -6.01 -1.67 1.53
C LEU A 44 -4.66 -1.12 1.97
N SER A 45 -4.61 0.14 2.41
CA SER A 45 -3.37 0.73 2.91
C SER A 45 -2.88 0.08 4.21
N ARG A 46 -3.77 -0.19 5.16
CA ARG A 46 -3.40 -0.92 6.39
C ARG A 46 -2.90 -2.33 6.07
N GLU A 47 -3.51 -2.98 5.08
CA GLU A 47 -3.08 -4.29 4.61
C GLU A 47 -1.69 -4.22 3.96
N LEU A 48 -1.44 -3.21 3.14
CA LEU A 48 -0.14 -2.95 2.52
C LEU A 48 0.95 -2.69 3.58
N GLU A 49 0.69 -1.80 4.54
CA GLU A 49 1.58 -1.51 5.66
C GLU A 49 1.97 -2.78 6.41
N LYS A 50 0.98 -3.63 6.73
CA LYS A 50 1.22 -4.89 7.42
C LYS A 50 2.10 -5.83 6.60
N LYS A 51 1.80 -6.01 5.30
CA LYS A 51 2.59 -6.90 4.43
C LYS A 51 4.02 -6.40 4.22
N MET A 52 4.21 -5.08 4.12
CA MET A 52 5.52 -4.45 4.05
C MET A 52 6.30 -4.64 5.36
N ALA A 53 5.64 -4.50 6.52
CA ALA A 53 6.25 -4.79 7.81
C ALA A 53 6.66 -6.26 7.94
N ASP A 54 5.80 -7.20 7.53
CA ASP A 54 6.11 -8.64 7.52
C ASP A 54 7.33 -8.95 6.64
N LEU A 55 7.41 -8.34 5.46
CA LEU A 55 8.57 -8.44 4.57
C LEU A 55 9.83 -7.88 5.24
N GLY A 56 9.74 -6.68 5.82
CA GLY A 56 10.83 -6.00 6.50
C GLY A 56 11.38 -6.82 7.68
N VAL A 57 10.51 -7.37 8.53
CA VAL A 57 10.90 -8.24 9.65
C VAL A 57 11.68 -9.45 9.16
N LYS A 58 11.25 -10.09 8.07
CA LYS A 58 11.93 -11.27 7.53
C LYS A 58 13.28 -10.92 6.91
N VAL A 59 13.33 -9.86 6.11
CA VAL A 59 14.56 -9.38 5.47
C VAL A 59 15.57 -8.96 6.53
N TYR A 60 15.15 -8.14 7.50
CA TYR A 60 15.98 -7.72 8.61
C TYR A 60 16.45 -8.90 9.46
N GLY A 61 15.55 -9.85 9.76
CA GLY A 61 15.89 -11.06 10.51
C GLY A 61 16.96 -11.93 9.82
N ARG A 62 16.97 -11.98 8.48
CA ARG A 62 18.03 -12.66 7.72
C ARG A 62 19.33 -11.88 7.73
N CYS A 63 19.27 -10.58 7.43
CA CYS A 63 20.46 -9.72 7.39
C CYS A 63 21.15 -9.61 8.76
N SER A 64 20.38 -9.53 9.84
CA SER A 64 20.94 -9.44 11.20
C SER A 64 21.66 -10.70 11.66
N ARG A 65 21.29 -11.87 11.12
CA ARG A 65 21.95 -13.15 11.44
C ARG A 65 23.16 -13.41 10.57
N THR A 66 23.09 -13.03 9.30
CA THR A 66 24.15 -13.25 8.32
C THR A 66 24.31 -11.99 7.46
N PRO A 67 25.01 -10.96 7.96
CA PRO A 67 25.06 -9.63 7.32
C PRO A 67 25.65 -9.64 5.92
N ASP A 68 26.68 -10.46 5.71
CA ASP A 68 27.41 -10.54 4.44
C ASP A 68 26.87 -11.62 3.50
N ALA A 69 25.88 -12.40 3.95
CA ALA A 69 25.30 -13.46 3.13
C ALA A 69 24.26 -12.88 2.15
N PRO A 70 24.21 -13.39 0.91
CA PRO A 70 23.14 -13.04 -0.01
C PRO A 70 21.76 -13.36 0.56
N ILE A 71 20.80 -12.46 0.37
CA ILE A 71 19.41 -12.71 0.75
C ILE A 71 18.80 -13.66 -0.28
N ILE A 72 18.54 -14.89 0.15
CA ILE A 72 17.83 -15.87 -0.68
C ILE A 72 16.34 -15.53 -0.68
N VAL A 73 15.77 -15.30 -1.87
CA VAL A 73 14.33 -15.07 -2.07
C VAL A 73 13.62 -16.42 -2.25
N ASP A 74 13.24 -17.00 -1.12
CA ASP A 74 12.42 -18.21 -1.08
C ASP A 74 10.94 -17.95 -1.41
N ASP A 75 10.16 -19.02 -1.41
CA ASP A 75 8.74 -18.97 -1.76
C ASP A 75 7.92 -18.10 -0.80
N GLU A 76 8.35 -17.97 0.46
CA GLU A 76 7.70 -17.13 1.45
C GLU A 76 7.91 -15.64 1.13
N LEU A 77 9.16 -15.21 0.91
CA LEU A 77 9.45 -13.84 0.48
C LEU A 77 8.79 -13.53 -0.86
N ARG A 78 8.82 -14.47 -1.81
CA ARG A 78 8.14 -14.31 -3.11
C ARG A 78 6.63 -14.20 -2.96
N GLY A 79 6.04 -14.91 -1.99
CA GLY A 79 4.63 -14.79 -1.63
C GLY A 79 4.30 -13.38 -1.14
N LEU A 80 5.06 -12.86 -0.18
CA LEU A 80 4.88 -11.51 0.34
C LEU A 80 5.02 -10.44 -0.76
N MET A 81 6.04 -10.55 -1.62
CA MET A 81 6.23 -9.62 -2.73
C MET A 81 5.05 -9.63 -3.71
N ARG A 82 4.49 -10.80 -4.01
CA ARG A 82 3.29 -10.92 -4.86
C ARG A 82 2.05 -10.31 -4.21
N ASP A 83 1.85 -10.56 -2.91
CA ASP A 83 0.74 -9.96 -2.16
C ASP A 83 0.85 -8.43 -2.14
N ILE A 84 2.04 -7.89 -1.88
CA ILE A 84 2.32 -6.45 -1.88
C ILE A 84 2.00 -5.86 -3.26
N ALA A 85 2.50 -6.47 -4.33
CA ALA A 85 2.25 -6.00 -5.69
C ALA A 85 0.76 -6.01 -6.06
N ARG A 86 0.00 -7.03 -5.63
CA ARG A 86 -1.45 -7.08 -5.81
C ARG A 86 -2.14 -5.94 -5.06
N ILE A 87 -1.84 -5.76 -3.78
CA ILE A 87 -2.47 -4.71 -2.97
C ILE A 87 -2.14 -3.32 -3.52
N GLN A 88 -0.92 -3.08 -4.00
CA GLN A 88 -0.54 -1.83 -4.66
C GLN A 88 -1.40 -1.56 -5.91
N ALA A 89 -1.63 -2.57 -6.75
CA ALA A 89 -2.50 -2.43 -7.91
C ALA A 89 -3.96 -2.15 -7.51
N ASP A 90 -4.45 -2.79 -6.45
CA ASP A 90 -5.80 -2.55 -5.92
C ASP A 90 -5.96 -1.13 -5.34
N VAL A 91 -4.92 -0.61 -4.67
CA VAL A 91 -4.87 0.78 -4.18
C VAL A 91 -4.90 1.75 -5.36
N GLU A 92 -4.05 1.54 -6.37
CA GLU A 92 -3.97 2.43 -7.54
C GLU A 92 -5.31 2.48 -8.28
N LYS A 93 -5.94 1.32 -8.48
CA LYS A 93 -7.29 1.24 -9.06
C LYS A 93 -8.32 2.00 -8.22
N SER A 94 -8.35 1.78 -6.90
CA SER A 94 -9.32 2.44 -6.02
C SER A 94 -9.10 3.95 -5.95
N GLN A 95 -7.85 4.42 -6.04
CA GLN A 95 -7.51 5.84 -6.12
C GLN A 95 -8.02 6.46 -7.43
N GLN A 96 -7.82 5.79 -8.56
CA GLN A 96 -8.32 6.25 -9.85
C GLN A 96 -9.86 6.36 -9.87
N GLU A 97 -10.55 5.36 -9.31
CA GLU A 97 -12.02 5.40 -9.17
C GLU A 97 -12.48 6.56 -8.27
N TYR A 98 -11.80 6.79 -7.16
CA TYR A 98 -12.10 7.89 -6.24
C TYR A 98 -11.90 9.26 -6.90
N GLU A 99 -10.78 9.47 -7.61
CA GLU A 99 -10.51 10.73 -8.32
C GLU A 99 -11.46 10.97 -9.48
N ALA A 100 -11.90 9.92 -10.18
CA ALA A 100 -12.93 10.04 -11.21
C ALA A 100 -14.28 10.50 -10.60
N GLU A 101 -14.70 9.91 -9.49
CA GLU A 101 -15.94 10.25 -8.79
C GLU A 101 -15.91 11.64 -8.14
N LYS A 102 -14.71 12.19 -7.86
CA LYS A 102 -14.53 13.55 -7.35
C LYS A 102 -14.69 14.62 -8.44
N ARG A 103 -14.49 14.26 -9.72
CA ARG A 103 -14.58 15.17 -10.87
C ARG A 103 -15.97 15.27 -11.49
N VAL A 104 -16.89 14.39 -11.08
CA VAL A 104 -18.32 14.40 -11.45
C VAL A 104 -19.09 15.26 -10.46
#